data_AF-A0A942Q1Z5-F1
#
_entry.id   AF-A0A942Q1Z5-F1
#
_cell.length_a   1.000
_cell.length_b   1.000
_cell.length_c   1.000
_cell.angle_alpha   90.00
_cell.angle_beta   90.00
_cell.angle_gamma   90.00
#
_symmetry.space_group_name_H-M   'P 1'
#
loop_
_entity.id
_entity.type
_entity.pdbx_description
1 polymer ?
#
loop_
_entity_poly.entity_id
_entity_poly.type
_entity_poly.pdbx_seq_one_letter_code
_entity_poly.pdbx_strand_id
1 'polypeptide(L)'
;MKRSSITAAVVVFAGTLAASPALAQDYYDDPFGPMFGGLFLLCWGSMLLIGLTLFAFNVWMFIDALSRNEYEYPGSTGSSKTLWVVLLGIGFLVGFGWIVAAVYFFTVYRKIKRGSLAPPVGGPHPQAYTPAAPPAPPAPPAPPAPPEPPVPPAPPAPPEPPPKDSA
;
A
#
# COMPACT_ATOMS: atom_id res chain seq x y z
N MET A 1 33.31 18.85 -9.36
CA MET A 1 33.22 19.18 -10.81
C MET A 1 32.32 18.15 -11.49
N LYS A 2 31.09 18.50 -11.89
CA LYS A 2 30.13 17.59 -12.57
C LYS A 2 29.15 18.45 -13.38
N ARG A 3 29.61 18.96 -14.53
CA ARG A 3 28.83 19.82 -15.45
C ARG A 3 28.84 19.32 -16.91
N SER A 4 29.30 18.08 -17.15
CA SER A 4 29.57 17.60 -18.52
C SER A 4 28.38 16.91 -19.21
N SER A 5 27.30 16.60 -18.49
CA SER A 5 26.21 15.77 -19.03
C SER A 5 25.07 16.56 -19.68
N ILE A 6 24.99 17.87 -19.45
CA ILE A 6 23.89 18.71 -19.95
C ILE A 6 24.15 19.15 -21.41
N THR A 7 25.41 19.29 -21.81
CA THR A 7 25.78 19.79 -23.15
C THR A 7 25.58 18.73 -24.25
N ALA A 8 25.69 17.44 -23.93
CA ALA A 8 25.47 16.35 -24.89
C ALA A 8 23.98 16.20 -25.30
N ALA A 9 23.05 16.45 -24.38
CA ALA A 9 21.62 16.32 -24.67
C ALA A 9 21.08 17.43 -25.60
N VAL A 10 21.66 18.63 -25.54
CA VAL A 10 21.22 19.78 -26.34
C VAL A 10 21.66 19.67 -27.80
N VAL A 11 22.82 19.06 -28.07
CA VAL A 11 23.34 18.91 -29.45
C VAL A 11 22.58 17.85 -30.25
N VAL A 12 22.10 16.78 -29.61
CA VAL A 12 21.31 15.72 -30.29
C VAL A 12 19.91 16.21 -30.67
N PHE A 13 19.30 17.10 -29.88
CA PHE A 13 17.97 17.64 -30.17
C PHE A 13 17.98 18.72 -31.27
N ALA A 14 19.08 19.45 -31.43
CA ALA A 14 19.22 20.46 -32.48
C ALA A 14 19.46 19.84 -33.87
N GLY A 15 20.14 18.70 -33.95
CA GLY A 15 20.42 18.00 -35.22
C GLY A 15 19.18 17.41 -35.89
N THR A 16 18.18 16.96 -35.13
CA THR A 16 16.96 16.33 -35.68
C THR A 16 15.97 17.34 -36.25
N LEU A 17 15.97 18.59 -35.77
CA LEU A 17 15.10 19.67 -36.29
C LEU A 17 15.64 20.31 -37.57
N ALA A 18 16.97 20.32 -37.79
CA ALA A 18 17.56 20.92 -38.98
C ALA A 18 17.52 20.02 -40.24
N ALA A 19 17.39 18.70 -40.06
CA ALA A 19 17.28 17.74 -41.16
C ALA A 19 15.84 17.55 -41.69
N SER A 20 14.84 18.12 -41.01
CA SER A 20 13.42 17.97 -41.38
C SER A 20 13.02 18.50 -42.77
N PRO A 21 13.56 19.63 -43.30
CA PRO A 21 13.07 20.16 -44.57
C PRO A 21 13.55 19.37 -45.80
N ALA A 22 14.72 18.73 -45.75
CA ALA A 22 15.22 17.93 -46.88
C ALA A 22 14.40 16.66 -47.10
N LEU A 23 13.95 16.00 -46.02
CA LEU A 23 13.07 14.83 -46.10
C LEU A 23 11.62 15.20 -46.46
N ALA A 24 11.24 16.47 -46.39
CA ALA A 24 9.90 16.92 -46.77
C ALA A 24 9.75 17.06 -48.29
N GLN A 25 10.81 17.39 -49.04
CA GLN A 25 10.70 17.59 -50.49
C GLN A 25 10.40 16.28 -51.23
N ASP A 26 11.19 15.23 -51.00
CA ASP A 26 10.97 13.90 -51.60
C ASP A 26 9.61 13.30 -51.20
N TYR A 27 9.08 13.70 -50.04
CA TYR A 27 7.79 13.27 -49.52
C TYR A 27 6.59 13.92 -50.24
N TYR A 28 6.73 15.14 -50.78
CA TYR A 28 5.67 15.81 -51.54
C TYR A 28 5.66 15.45 -53.02
N ASP A 29 6.80 15.01 -53.57
CA ASP A 29 6.92 14.63 -54.98
C ASP A 29 6.35 13.23 -55.28
N ASP A 30 6.22 12.36 -54.27
CA ASP A 30 5.56 11.05 -54.41
C ASP A 30 4.04 11.15 -54.11
N PRO A 31 3.15 10.69 -55.00
CA PRO A 31 1.70 10.80 -54.81
C PRO A 31 1.16 9.95 -53.63
N PHE A 32 1.93 8.97 -53.14
CA PHE A 32 1.55 8.11 -52.02
C PHE A 32 2.28 8.46 -50.71
N GLY A 33 3.39 9.20 -50.77
CA GLY A 33 4.16 9.67 -49.62
C GLY A 33 3.29 10.30 -48.53
N PRO A 34 2.51 11.35 -48.85
CA PRO A 34 1.58 12.01 -47.92
C PRO A 34 0.61 11.03 -47.25
N MET A 35 0.10 10.06 -48.01
CA MET A 35 -0.84 9.06 -47.51
C MET A 35 -0.18 8.10 -46.51
N PHE A 36 0.97 7.53 -46.85
CA PHE A 36 1.66 6.58 -45.98
C PHE A 36 2.24 7.23 -44.72
N GLY A 37 2.83 8.42 -44.84
CA GLY A 37 3.32 9.13 -43.65
C GLY A 37 2.20 9.63 -42.75
N GLY A 38 1.05 10.05 -43.30
CA GLY A 38 -0.14 10.36 -42.51
C GLY A 38 -0.67 9.16 -41.75
N LEU A 39 -0.80 8.00 -42.40
CA LEU A 39 -1.22 6.75 -41.75
C LEU A 39 -0.22 6.29 -40.68
N PHE A 40 1.07 6.41 -40.96
CA PHE A 40 2.13 6.09 -40.01
C PHE A 40 2.04 6.98 -38.77
N LEU A 41 1.92 8.29 -38.93
CA LEU A 41 1.77 9.23 -37.81
C LEU A 41 0.49 8.98 -37.01
N LEU A 42 -0.62 8.66 -37.67
CA LEU A 42 -1.88 8.33 -37.00
C LEU A 42 -1.75 7.02 -36.19
N CYS A 43 -1.17 5.97 -36.79
CA CYS A 43 -0.99 4.67 -36.14
C CYS A 43 0.00 4.75 -34.98
N TRP A 44 1.17 5.37 -35.21
CA TRP A 44 2.19 5.57 -34.19
C TRP A 44 1.71 6.50 -33.07
N GLY A 45 1.09 7.61 -33.43
CA GLY A 45 0.52 8.57 -32.49
C GLY A 45 -0.56 7.94 -31.60
N SER A 46 -1.47 7.16 -32.19
CA SER A 46 -2.51 6.46 -31.42
C SER A 46 -1.93 5.39 -30.49
N MET A 47 -0.93 4.62 -30.94
CA MET A 47 -0.19 3.69 -30.08
C MET A 47 0.48 4.39 -28.89
N LEU A 48 1.10 5.56 -29.11
CA LEU A 48 1.68 6.36 -28.03
C LEU A 48 0.62 6.87 -27.05
N LEU A 49 -0.52 7.35 -27.53
CA LEU A 49 -1.61 7.81 -26.68
C LEU A 49 -2.22 6.67 -25.84
N ILE A 50 -2.40 5.49 -26.44
CA ILE A 50 -2.87 4.29 -25.74
C ILE A 50 -1.84 3.89 -24.69
N GLY A 51 -0.56 3.83 -25.05
CA GLY A 51 0.54 3.52 -24.13
C GLY A 51 0.60 4.48 -22.95
N LEU A 52 0.46 5.80 -23.20
CA LEU A 52 0.42 6.82 -22.17
C LEU A 52 -0.80 6.67 -21.24
N THR A 53 -1.95 6.34 -21.81
CA THR A 53 -3.18 6.11 -21.02
C THR A 53 -3.03 4.89 -20.12
N LEU A 54 -2.51 3.78 -20.66
CA LEU A 54 -2.23 2.56 -19.88
C LEU A 54 -1.17 2.81 -18.80
N PHE A 55 -0.16 3.62 -19.10
CA PHE A 55 0.86 4.03 -18.14
C PHE A 55 0.27 4.85 -16.99
N ALA A 56 -0.51 5.90 -17.31
CA ALA A 56 -1.19 6.72 -16.32
C ALA A 56 -2.14 5.89 -15.46
N PHE A 57 -2.89 4.97 -16.06
CA PHE A 57 -3.77 4.03 -15.36
C PHE A 57 -2.99 3.13 -14.39
N ASN A 58 -1.84 2.59 -14.80
CA ASN A 58 -0.97 1.79 -13.94
C ASN A 58 -0.48 2.58 -12.73
N VAL A 59 0.07 3.78 -12.97
CA VAL A 59 0.57 4.66 -11.90
C VAL A 59 -0.54 5.01 -10.93
N TRP A 60 -1.74 5.31 -11.44
CA TRP A 60 -2.89 5.60 -10.60
C TRP A 60 -3.27 4.42 -9.70
N MET A 61 -3.36 3.21 -10.24
CA MET A 61 -3.65 2.00 -9.44
C MET A 61 -2.54 1.69 -8.43
N PHE A 62 -1.29 1.96 -8.79
CA PHE A 62 -0.16 1.80 -7.88
C PHE A 62 -0.23 2.76 -6.69
N ILE A 63 -0.53 4.04 -6.95
CA ILE A 63 -0.74 5.05 -5.90
C ILE A 63 -1.93 4.66 -5.01
N ASP A 64 -3.04 4.18 -5.59
CA ASP A 64 -4.19 3.70 -4.83
C ASP A 64 -3.78 2.58 -3.85
N ALA A 65 -3.06 1.57 -4.33
CA ALA A 65 -2.56 0.46 -3.50
C ALA A 65 -1.62 0.93 -2.36
N LEU A 66 -0.73 1.90 -2.63
CA LEU A 66 0.13 2.45 -1.58
C LEU A 66 -0.66 3.20 -0.50
N SER A 67 -1.71 3.91 -0.90
CA SER A 67 -2.53 4.73 0.00
C SER A 67 -3.54 3.95 0.85
N ARG A 68 -3.82 2.67 0.52
CA ARG A 68 -4.75 1.83 1.29
C ARG A 68 -4.08 1.19 2.50
N ASN A 69 -4.88 0.93 3.53
CA ASN A 69 -4.44 0.19 4.71
C ASN A 69 -4.60 -1.33 4.50
N GLU A 70 -3.80 -2.13 5.23
CA GLU A 70 -3.77 -3.60 5.13
C GLU A 70 -5.16 -4.24 5.32
N TYR A 71 -5.93 -3.75 6.30
CA TYR A 71 -7.25 -4.29 6.62
C TYR A 71 -8.32 -4.02 5.56
N GLU A 72 -8.06 -3.14 4.59
CA GLU A 72 -9.00 -2.88 3.50
C GLU A 72 -8.99 -3.98 2.44
N TYR A 73 -7.93 -4.79 2.38
CA TYR A 73 -7.78 -5.80 1.35
C TYR A 73 -8.67 -7.02 1.59
N PRO A 74 -9.28 -7.59 0.52
CA PRO A 74 -10.16 -8.75 0.66
C PRO A 74 -9.34 -9.96 1.13
N GLY A 75 -9.75 -10.57 2.24
CA GLY A 75 -9.03 -11.70 2.83
C GLY A 75 -7.71 -11.32 3.50
N SER A 76 -7.60 -10.08 4.02
CA SER A 76 -6.41 -9.57 4.72
C SER A 76 -5.87 -10.55 5.77
N THR A 77 -4.76 -11.22 5.45
CA THR A 77 -3.96 -12.07 6.34
C THR A 77 -2.71 -11.36 6.89
N GLY A 78 -2.64 -10.03 6.76
CA GLY A 78 -1.53 -9.20 7.26
C GLY A 78 -0.39 -8.96 6.27
N SER A 79 -0.42 -9.54 5.05
CA SER A 79 0.55 -9.26 3.97
C SER A 79 -0.09 -8.98 2.60
N SER A 80 -1.41 -8.85 2.56
CA SER A 80 -2.18 -8.63 1.34
C SER A 80 -1.82 -7.32 0.64
N LYS A 81 -1.54 -6.23 1.37
CA LYS A 81 -1.07 -4.98 0.75
C LYS A 81 0.26 -5.19 0.04
N THR A 82 1.22 -5.81 0.73
CA THR A 82 2.55 -6.07 0.18
C THR A 82 2.46 -6.90 -1.09
N LEU A 83 1.61 -7.95 -1.10
CA LEU A 83 1.40 -8.78 -2.29
C LEU A 83 0.89 -7.95 -3.48
N TRP A 84 -0.14 -7.12 -3.29
CA TRP A 84 -0.69 -6.29 -4.37
C TRP A 84 0.29 -5.22 -4.87
N VAL A 85 0.99 -4.55 -3.96
CA VAL A 85 2.00 -3.53 -4.32
C VAL A 85 3.15 -4.16 -5.09
N VAL A 86 3.63 -5.34 -4.67
CA VAL A 86 4.69 -6.07 -5.37
C VAL A 86 4.20 -6.56 -6.74
N LEU A 87 3.00 -7.12 -6.84
CA LEU A 87 2.43 -7.54 -8.12
C LEU A 87 2.31 -6.38 -9.11
N LEU A 88 1.79 -5.22 -8.65
CA LEU A 88 1.67 -4.03 -9.49
C LEU A 88 3.05 -3.49 -9.88
N GLY A 89 4.01 -3.45 -8.95
CA GLY A 89 5.37 -2.96 -9.20
C GLY A 89 6.16 -3.84 -10.17
N ILE A 90 6.15 -5.16 -9.98
CA ILE A 90 6.81 -6.11 -10.88
C ILE A 90 6.08 -6.14 -12.23
N GLY A 91 4.74 -6.18 -12.22
CA GLY A 91 3.94 -6.14 -13.44
C GLY A 91 4.27 -4.92 -14.29
N PHE A 92 4.39 -3.75 -13.66
CA PHE A 92 4.79 -2.51 -14.31
C PHE A 92 6.18 -2.60 -14.95
N LEU A 93 7.17 -3.17 -14.26
CA LEU A 93 8.53 -3.34 -14.77
C LEU A 93 8.64 -4.33 -15.94
N VAL A 94 7.83 -5.39 -15.93
CA VAL A 94 7.85 -6.43 -16.99
C VAL A 94 6.99 -6.04 -18.20
N GLY A 95 6.23 -4.93 -18.12
CA GLY A 95 5.37 -4.44 -19.20
C GLY A 95 3.96 -5.04 -19.22
N PHE A 96 3.65 -5.98 -18.32
CA PHE A 96 2.29 -6.54 -18.14
C PHE A 96 1.48 -5.83 -17.04
N GLY A 97 1.95 -4.67 -16.57
CA GLY A 97 1.34 -3.95 -15.46
C GLY A 97 -0.12 -3.64 -15.68
N TRP A 98 -0.52 -3.33 -16.92
CA TRP A 98 -1.91 -3.01 -17.24
C TRP A 98 -2.89 -4.16 -16.95
N ILE A 99 -2.46 -5.42 -17.10
CA ILE A 99 -3.28 -6.60 -16.76
C ILE A 99 -3.45 -6.65 -15.24
N VAL A 100 -2.35 -6.54 -14.50
CA VAL A 100 -2.37 -6.57 -13.03
C VAL A 100 -3.19 -5.40 -12.47
N ALA A 101 -3.03 -4.20 -13.04
CA ALA A 101 -3.81 -3.01 -12.69
C ALA A 101 -5.30 -3.20 -12.98
N ALA A 102 -5.67 -3.83 -14.09
CA ALA A 102 -7.06 -4.16 -14.39
C ALA A 102 -7.64 -5.15 -13.37
N VAL A 103 -6.91 -6.22 -13.03
CA VAL A 103 -7.33 -7.18 -12.00
C VAL A 103 -7.48 -6.49 -10.65
N TYR A 104 -6.51 -5.66 -10.25
CA TYR A 104 -6.57 -4.85 -9.04
C TYR A 104 -7.80 -3.94 -9.01
N PHE A 105 -8.09 -3.27 -10.14
CA PHE A 105 -9.23 -2.37 -10.26
C PHE A 105 -10.55 -3.09 -9.97
N PHE A 106 -10.79 -4.25 -10.58
CA PHE A 106 -12.05 -4.98 -10.39
C PHE A 106 -12.15 -5.68 -9.03
N THR A 107 -11.03 -6.14 -8.47
CA THR A 107 -11.02 -6.92 -7.23
C THR A 107 -10.94 -6.08 -5.97
N VAL A 108 -10.14 -5.01 -5.99
CA VAL A 108 -9.86 -4.15 -4.83
C VAL A 108 -10.54 -2.80 -4.98
N TYR A 109 -10.18 -2.03 -6.03
CA TYR A 109 -10.63 -0.64 -6.18
C TYR A 109 -12.16 -0.52 -6.24
N ARG A 110 -12.81 -1.35 -7.06
CA ARG A 110 -14.27 -1.29 -7.27
C ARG A 110 -15.07 -1.85 -6.09
N LYS A 111 -14.50 -2.77 -5.31
CA LYS A 111 -15.22 -3.44 -4.20
C LYS A 111 -15.14 -2.65 -2.91
N ILE A 112 -14.05 -1.91 -2.68
CA ILE A 112 -13.81 -1.25 -1.39
C ILE A 112 -13.89 0.25 -1.57
N LYS A 113 -15.01 0.84 -1.13
CA LYS A 113 -15.11 2.29 -0.94
C LYS A 113 -14.17 2.70 0.19
N ARG A 114 -13.22 3.60 -0.10
CA ARG A 114 -12.27 4.13 0.89
C ARG A 114 -13.03 4.63 2.13
N GLY A 115 -12.57 4.26 3.32
CA GLY A 115 -13.19 4.66 4.59
C GLY A 115 -14.51 3.95 4.94
N SER A 116 -14.97 3.00 4.14
CA SER A 116 -16.18 2.21 4.46
C SER A 116 -15.94 1.10 5.49
N LEU A 117 -14.69 0.72 5.73
CA LEU A 117 -14.32 -0.36 6.63
C LEU A 117 -13.71 0.25 7.89
N ALA A 118 -14.36 0.01 9.04
CA ALA A 118 -13.81 0.37 10.34
C ALA A 118 -12.54 -0.46 10.60
N PRO A 119 -11.47 0.13 11.18
CA PRO A 119 -10.30 -0.63 11.60
C PRO A 119 -10.71 -1.76 12.55
N PRO A 120 -10.13 -2.97 12.44
CA PRO A 120 -10.42 -4.06 13.36
C PRO A 120 -10.04 -3.66 14.79
N VAL A 121 -11.05 -3.56 15.67
CA VAL A 121 -10.86 -3.32 17.10
C VAL A 121 -10.32 -4.61 17.72
N GLY A 122 -9.00 -4.75 17.85
CA GLY A 122 -8.37 -5.81 18.65
C GLY A 122 -7.44 -6.79 17.92
N GLY A 123 -7.14 -6.61 16.64
CA GLY A 123 -6.13 -7.41 15.94
C GLY A 123 -4.71 -6.84 16.07
N PRO A 124 -3.65 -7.67 16.11
CA PRO A 124 -2.26 -7.21 16.05
C PRO A 124 -1.95 -6.65 14.65
N HIS A 125 -2.36 -5.42 14.39
CA HIS A 125 -1.91 -4.67 13.22
C HIS A 125 -0.58 -3.99 13.54
N PRO A 126 0.35 -3.89 12.55
CA PRO A 126 1.45 -2.96 12.65
C PRO A 126 0.83 -1.57 12.80
N GLN A 127 0.86 -1.06 14.03
CA GLN A 127 0.33 0.24 14.36
C GLN A 127 1.04 1.25 13.47
N ALA A 128 0.28 2.00 12.67
CA ALA A 128 0.74 3.30 12.21
C ALA A 128 1.23 4.01 13.47
N TYR A 129 2.50 4.42 13.50
CA TYR A 129 3.13 5.07 14.65
C TYR A 129 2.24 6.22 15.13
N THR A 130 1.37 5.93 16.10
CA THR A 130 0.72 6.92 16.92
C THR A 130 1.79 7.37 17.89
N PRO A 131 2.15 8.67 17.93
CA PRO A 131 3.03 9.18 18.97
C PRO A 131 2.47 8.72 20.31
N ALA A 132 3.29 7.99 21.08
CA ALA A 132 2.89 7.48 22.38
C ALA A 132 2.30 8.64 23.18
N ALA A 133 1.04 8.51 23.60
CA ALA A 133 0.45 9.48 24.50
C ALA A 133 1.39 9.64 25.70
N PRO A 134 1.68 10.89 26.15
CA PRO A 134 2.56 11.13 27.28
C PRO A 134 2.15 10.22 28.46
N PRO A 135 3.11 9.57 29.14
CA PRO A 135 2.79 8.68 30.24
C PRO A 135 1.93 9.43 31.25
N ALA A 136 0.79 8.84 31.61
CA ALA A 136 -0.13 9.41 32.58
C ALA A 136 0.64 9.73 33.89
N PRO A 137 0.39 10.90 34.52
CA PRO A 137 1.01 11.23 35.80
C PRO A 137 0.83 10.08 36.80
N PRO A 138 1.88 9.74 37.59
CA PRO A 138 1.77 8.71 38.62
C PRO A 138 0.56 8.97 39.52
N ALA A 139 -0.30 7.96 39.69
CA ALA A 139 -1.46 8.07 40.56
C ALA A 139 -0.99 8.37 42.01
N PRO A 140 -1.67 9.26 42.74
CA PRO A 140 -1.37 9.52 44.15
C PRO A 140 -1.40 8.22 44.97
N PRO A 141 -0.48 8.03 45.94
CA PRO A 141 -0.49 6.87 46.83
C PRO A 141 -1.85 6.72 47.53
N ALA A 142 -2.42 5.52 47.51
CA ALA A 142 -3.68 5.23 48.18
C ALA A 142 -3.53 5.44 49.70
N PRO A 143 -4.54 6.00 50.39
CA PRO A 143 -4.55 6.12 51.84
C PRO A 143 -4.37 4.75 52.53
N PRO A 144 -3.65 4.67 53.67
CA PRO A 144 -3.51 3.43 54.43
C PRO A 144 -4.87 2.84 54.82
N ALA A 145 -5.03 1.54 54.61
CA ALA A 145 -6.25 0.82 55.00
C ALA A 145 -6.42 0.85 56.54
N PRO A 146 -7.65 1.02 57.07
CA PRO A 146 -7.92 0.92 58.50
C PRO A 146 -7.51 -0.46 59.08
N PRO A 147 -7.05 -0.52 60.34
CA PRO A 147 -6.70 -1.79 61.00
C PRO A 147 -7.90 -2.75 61.04
N GLU A 148 -7.68 -4.01 60.65
CA GLU A 148 -8.72 -5.05 60.73
C GLU A 148 -9.10 -5.35 62.18
N PRO A 149 -10.40 -5.58 62.49
CA PRO A 149 -10.85 -6.00 63.81
C PRO A 149 -10.25 -7.34 64.23
N PRO A 150 -9.93 -7.54 65.53
CA PRO A 150 -9.40 -8.81 66.02
C PRO A 150 -10.39 -9.96 65.84
N VAL A 151 -9.90 -11.06 65.28
CA VAL A 151 -10.66 -12.29 65.04
C VAL A 151 -11.06 -12.93 66.39
N PRO A 152 -12.35 -13.23 66.63
CA PRO A 152 -12.80 -13.93 67.83
C PRO A 152 -12.15 -15.32 67.97
N PRO A 153 -11.80 -15.76 69.20
CA PRO A 153 -11.23 -17.09 69.43
C PRO A 153 -12.20 -18.21 69.02
N ALA A 154 -11.67 -19.25 68.38
CA ALA A 154 -12.43 -20.43 67.97
C ALA A 154 -12.96 -21.20 69.20
N PRO A 155 -14.18 -21.77 69.13
CA PRO A 155 -14.74 -22.60 70.21
C PRO A 155 -13.90 -23.86 70.48
N PRO A 156 -13.82 -24.33 71.74
CA PRO A 156 -13.11 -25.56 72.09
C PRO A 156 -13.72 -26.79 71.40
N ALA A 157 -12.86 -27.68 70.89
CA ALA A 157 -13.26 -28.91 70.23
C ALA A 157 -13.97 -29.88 71.21
N PRO A 158 -14.99 -30.64 70.77
CA PRO A 158 -15.64 -31.66 71.60
C PRO A 158 -14.67 -32.79 72.01
N PRO A 159 -14.82 -33.39 73.20
CA PRO A 159 -13.96 -34.49 73.66
C PRO A 159 -14.09 -35.75 72.81
N GLU A 160 -12.97 -36.40 72.50
CA GLU A 160 -12.94 -37.71 71.84
C GLU A 160 -13.47 -38.82 72.77
N PRO A 161 -14.24 -39.79 72.25
CA PRO A 161 -14.66 -40.96 73.01
C PRO A 161 -13.51 -41.95 73.22
N PRO A 162 -13.50 -42.69 74.35
CA PRO A 162 -12.40 -43.58 74.72
C PRO A 162 -12.29 -44.82 73.82
N PRO A 163 -11.08 -45.42 73.72
CA PRO A 163 -10.83 -46.59 72.90
C PRO A 163 -11.59 -47.81 73.43
N LYS A 164 -12.15 -48.61 72.52
CA LYS A 164 -12.71 -49.92 72.86
C LYS A 164 -11.59 -50.95 72.85
N ASP A 165 -11.17 -51.38 74.03
CA ASP A 165 -10.25 -52.50 74.20
C ASP A 165 -10.88 -53.83 73.81
N SER A 166 -10.02 -54.69 73.28
CA SER A 166 -10.27 -55.96 72.63
C SER A 166 -10.75 -57.06 73.59
N ALA A 167 -11.61 -57.94 73.09
CA ALA A 167 -11.80 -59.31 73.59
C ALA A 167 -11.99 -60.25 72.39
#